data_AF-A0A4Q6B628-F1
#
_entry.id   AF-A0A4Q6B628-F1
#
_cell.length_a   1.000
_cell.length_b   1.000
_cell.length_c   1.000
_cell.angle_alpha   90.00
_cell.angle_beta   90.00
_cell.angle_gamma   90.00
#
_symmetry.space_group_name_H-M   'P 1'
#
loop_
_entity.id
_entity.type
_entity.pdbx_description
1 polymer ?
#
loop_
_entity_poly.entity_id
_entity_poly.type
_entity_poly.pdbx_seq_one_letter_code
_entity_poly.pdbx_strand_id
1 'polypeptide(L)'
;MREGGRFSYRMESKDGSMGFDFSGTFTKVEENKELHFTIDDGRTVQVLFIPYGNETTVKETFEAETTNPVEMQRQGWQAIMHHFKTYAEKAGTLNTMHFQAVIKAPVSTGENIPNRFVSIEHIGILQNGEEITSGAAVEAWAGSLENYTFTEEDGQTLVSVDVDSTPEHHAYFFETWPKALAKLKEICEA
;
A
#
# COMPACT_ATOMS: atom_id res chain seq x y z
N MET A 1 7.66 9.41 10.08
CA MET A 1 6.71 10.51 10.32
C MET A 1 6.18 10.38 11.74
N ARG A 2 6.29 11.42 12.58
CA ARG A 2 5.86 11.37 13.99
C ARG A 2 5.50 12.76 14.48
N GLU A 3 4.67 12.85 15.51
CA GLU A 3 4.38 14.12 16.20
C GLU A 3 5.67 14.79 16.70
N GLY A 4 5.77 16.11 16.53
CA GLY A 4 6.97 16.91 16.79
C GLY A 4 8.11 16.73 15.79
N GLY A 5 7.97 15.81 14.82
CA GLY A 5 8.96 15.61 13.76
C GLY A 5 8.95 16.74 12.73
N ARG A 6 10.12 17.21 12.31
CA ARG A 6 10.27 18.15 11.18
C ARG A 6 10.26 17.42 9.85
N PHE A 7 9.77 18.09 8.83
CA PHE A 7 9.92 17.70 7.43
C PHE A 7 10.50 18.85 6.61
N SER A 8 11.13 18.49 5.49
CA SER A 8 11.61 19.42 4.48
C SER A 8 11.53 18.71 3.14
N TYR A 9 10.64 19.18 2.28
CA TYR A 9 10.39 18.61 0.96
C TYR A 9 10.74 19.63 -0.12
N ARG A 10 11.44 19.18 -1.15
CA ARG A 10 11.68 19.99 -2.34
C ARG A 10 10.50 19.82 -3.31
N MET A 11 9.78 20.91 -3.55
CA MET A 11 8.72 20.95 -4.56
C MET A 11 9.30 21.56 -5.82
N GLU A 12 9.21 20.86 -6.95
CA GLU A 12 9.83 21.31 -8.21
C GLU A 12 8.96 20.95 -9.41
N SER A 13 8.91 21.85 -10.40
CA SER A 13 8.26 21.58 -11.68
C SER A 13 9.00 20.47 -12.42
N LYS A 14 8.27 19.67 -13.21
CA LYS A 14 8.87 18.54 -13.95
C LYS A 14 9.96 18.96 -14.95
N ASP A 15 9.91 20.20 -15.42
CA ASP A 15 10.90 20.79 -16.31
C ASP A 15 12.06 21.49 -15.56
N GLY A 16 12.06 21.46 -14.22
CA GLY A 16 13.08 22.06 -13.37
C GLY A 16 13.09 23.60 -13.39
N SER A 17 12.14 24.24 -14.07
CA SER A 17 12.11 25.70 -14.21
C SER A 17 11.82 26.45 -12.91
N MET A 18 11.08 25.82 -11.99
CA MET A 18 10.68 26.41 -10.72
C MET A 18 10.72 25.38 -9.60
N GLY A 19 11.32 25.74 -8.46
CA GLY A 19 11.27 24.90 -7.27
C GLY A 19 11.38 25.72 -5.98
N PHE A 20 10.77 25.20 -4.92
CA PHE A 20 10.78 25.79 -3.59
C PHE A 20 10.85 24.70 -2.53
N ASP A 21 11.34 25.07 -1.34
CA ASP A 21 11.38 24.16 -0.21
C ASP A 21 10.10 24.32 0.61
N PHE A 22 9.42 23.21 0.86
CA PHE A 22 8.24 23.11 1.69
C PHE A 22 8.60 22.38 2.99
N SER A 23 8.78 23.15 4.06
CA SER A 23 9.22 22.65 5.35
C SER A 23 8.27 23.02 6.47
N GLY A 24 8.27 22.22 7.52
CA GLY A 24 7.38 22.40 8.65
C GLY A 24 7.56 21.33 9.71
N THR A 25 6.61 21.29 10.65
CA THR A 25 6.62 20.39 11.80
C THR A 25 5.26 19.72 11.94
N PHE A 26 5.27 18.40 12.08
CA PHE A 26 4.06 17.64 12.39
C PHE A 26 3.60 17.96 13.82
N THR A 27 2.39 18.45 13.97
CA THR A 27 1.78 18.80 15.26
C THR A 27 0.86 17.72 15.78
N LYS A 28 0.36 16.84 14.90
CA LYS A 28 -0.40 15.65 15.26
C LYS A 28 -0.26 14.58 14.19
N VAL A 29 -0.04 13.33 14.59
CA VAL A 29 0.00 12.19 13.67
C VAL A 29 -0.79 11.04 14.30
N GLU A 30 -1.98 10.78 13.78
CA GLU A 30 -2.76 9.58 14.09
C GLU A 30 -2.88 8.73 12.81
N GLU A 31 -2.25 7.56 12.86
CA GLU A 31 -2.22 6.63 11.74
C GLU A 31 -3.64 6.32 11.23
N ASN A 32 -3.80 6.37 9.90
CA ASN A 32 -5.06 6.12 9.17
C ASN A 32 -6.25 7.02 9.56
N LYS A 33 -6.03 8.12 10.29
CA LYS A 33 -7.10 9.01 10.76
C LYS A 33 -6.85 10.47 10.45
N GLU A 34 -5.75 11.03 10.93
CA GLU A 34 -5.51 12.46 10.80
C GLU A 34 -4.03 12.82 10.89
N LEU A 35 -3.70 13.90 10.19
CA LEU A 35 -2.38 14.46 10.11
C LEU A 35 -2.49 15.98 10.21
N HIS A 36 -1.86 16.56 11.22
CA HIS A 36 -1.74 18.01 11.34
C HIS A 36 -0.27 18.44 11.28
N PHE A 37 -0.02 19.58 10.67
CA PHE A 37 1.29 20.20 10.67
C PHE A 37 1.23 21.71 10.55
N THR A 38 2.30 22.35 11.02
CA THR A 38 2.54 23.78 10.87
C THR A 38 3.69 23.97 9.90
N ILE A 39 3.44 24.74 8.85
CA ILE A 39 4.46 25.16 7.87
C ILE A 39 5.38 26.18 8.57
N ASP A 40 6.66 26.26 8.18
CA ASP A 40 7.61 27.17 8.84
C ASP A 40 7.22 28.67 8.76
N ASP A 41 6.30 29.04 7.89
CA ASP A 41 5.71 30.39 7.82
C ASP A 41 4.55 30.63 8.83
N GLY A 42 4.24 29.63 9.66
CA GLY A 42 3.25 29.68 10.73
C GLY A 42 1.86 29.18 10.33
N ARG A 43 1.60 28.94 9.04
CA ARG A 43 0.29 28.45 8.57
C ARG A 43 0.08 27.00 8.97
N THR A 44 -1.17 26.67 9.25
CA THR A 44 -1.58 25.33 9.68
C THR A 44 -2.26 24.56 8.56
N VAL A 45 -2.04 23.24 8.56
CA VAL A 45 -2.70 22.28 7.67
C VAL A 45 -3.20 21.10 8.49
N GLN A 46 -4.43 20.69 8.19
CA GLN A 46 -5.08 19.50 8.71
C GLN A 46 -5.49 18.60 7.53
N VAL A 47 -5.18 17.32 7.62
CA VAL A 47 -5.63 16.28 6.71
C VAL A 47 -6.38 15.23 7.51
N LEU A 48 -7.59 14.89 7.09
CA LEU A 48 -8.43 13.86 7.69
C LEU A 48 -8.68 12.74 6.68
N PHE A 49 -8.58 11.50 7.13
CA PHE A 49 -8.93 10.30 6.38
C PHE A 49 -10.22 9.74 6.97
N ILE A 50 -11.32 9.89 6.23
CA ILE A 50 -12.66 9.52 6.69
C ILE A 50 -13.09 8.26 5.92
N PRO A 51 -13.18 7.09 6.57
CA PRO A 51 -13.62 5.88 5.90
C PRO A 51 -15.10 5.96 5.52
N TYR A 52 -15.43 5.52 4.31
CA TYR A 52 -16.80 5.41 3.81
C TYR A 52 -16.96 4.11 3.01
N GLY A 53 -17.34 3.03 3.71
CA GLY A 53 -17.39 1.70 3.10
C GLY A 53 -16.01 1.27 2.58
N ASN A 54 -15.92 1.01 1.28
CA ASN A 54 -14.66 0.65 0.60
C ASN A 54 -13.89 1.87 0.06
N GLU A 55 -14.36 3.08 0.33
CA GLU A 55 -13.74 4.32 -0.11
C GLU A 55 -13.17 5.09 1.09
N THR A 56 -12.22 5.97 0.84
CA THR A 56 -11.72 6.93 1.84
C THR A 56 -11.89 8.34 1.32
N THR A 57 -12.62 9.16 2.08
CA THR A 57 -12.67 10.61 1.84
C THR A 57 -11.46 11.26 2.51
N VAL A 58 -10.58 11.85 1.70
CA VAL A 58 -9.47 12.67 2.20
C VAL A 58 -9.93 14.13 2.24
N LYS A 59 -9.99 14.72 3.43
CA LYS A 59 -10.34 16.13 3.63
C LYS A 59 -9.14 16.91 4.11
N GLU A 60 -8.70 17.85 3.27
CA GLU A 60 -7.62 18.78 3.61
C GLU A 60 -8.20 20.16 3.96
N THR A 61 -7.65 20.80 4.98
CA THR A 61 -7.98 22.16 5.41
C THR A 61 -6.68 22.88 5.72
N PHE A 62 -6.47 24.03 5.10
CA PHE A 62 -5.23 24.80 5.22
C PHE A 62 -5.52 26.29 5.34
N GLU A 63 -4.61 27.01 5.96
CA GLU A 63 -4.61 28.47 5.94
C GLU A 63 -4.00 28.99 4.63
N ALA A 64 -4.79 29.74 3.87
CA ALA A 64 -4.32 30.39 2.67
C ALA A 64 -3.34 31.52 3.02
N GLU A 65 -2.29 31.67 2.23
CA GLU A 65 -1.40 32.82 2.34
C GLU A 65 -2.01 34.07 1.66
N THR A 66 -1.45 35.25 1.91
CA THR A 66 -2.04 36.55 1.54
C THR A 66 -1.53 37.16 0.24
N THR A 67 -0.50 36.58 -0.36
CA THR A 67 0.24 37.05 -1.55
C THR A 67 -0.42 36.60 -2.83
N ASN A 68 -0.85 35.33 -2.93
CA ASN A 68 -1.51 34.80 -4.12
C ASN A 68 -3.03 34.70 -3.92
N PRO A 69 -3.82 34.79 -5.01
CA PRO A 69 -5.27 34.60 -4.93
C PRO A 69 -5.64 33.25 -4.31
N VAL A 70 -6.59 33.26 -3.37
CA VAL A 70 -7.09 32.05 -2.69
C VAL A 70 -7.53 30.96 -3.69
N GLU A 71 -8.12 31.38 -4.81
CA GLU A 71 -8.56 30.47 -5.87
C GLU A 71 -7.39 29.71 -6.50
N MET A 72 -6.26 30.39 -6.74
CA MET A 72 -5.06 29.78 -7.31
C MET A 72 -4.47 28.77 -6.32
N GLN A 73 -4.41 29.12 -5.03
CA GLN A 73 -3.94 28.21 -3.99
C GLN A 73 -4.84 26.97 -3.92
N ARG A 74 -6.17 27.15 -3.89
CA ARG A 74 -7.15 26.05 -3.88
C ARG A 74 -6.96 25.11 -5.07
N GLN A 75 -6.75 25.65 -6.27
CA GLN A 75 -6.50 24.84 -7.47
C GLN A 75 -5.19 24.05 -7.37
N GLY A 76 -4.12 24.67 -6.85
CA GLY A 76 -2.85 23.99 -6.60
C GLY A 76 -2.99 22.80 -5.65
N TRP A 77 -3.64 23.00 -4.50
CA TRP A 77 -3.91 21.92 -3.54
C TRP A 77 -4.81 20.84 -4.12
N GLN A 78 -5.84 21.22 -4.88
CA GLN A 78 -6.70 20.25 -5.59
C GLN A 78 -5.92 19.41 -6.60
N ALA A 79 -4.97 19.99 -7.33
CA ALA A 79 -4.12 19.23 -8.25
C ALA A 79 -3.23 18.21 -7.51
N ILE A 80 -2.69 18.59 -6.33
CA ILE A 80 -1.93 17.68 -5.46
C ILE A 80 -2.83 16.53 -4.98
N MET A 81 -4.04 16.83 -4.50
CA MET A 81 -5.02 15.83 -4.08
C MET A 81 -5.42 14.90 -5.22
N HIS A 82 -5.59 15.42 -6.43
CA HIS A 82 -5.90 14.59 -7.60
C HIS A 82 -4.74 13.64 -7.97
N HIS A 83 -3.50 14.12 -7.91
CA HIS A 83 -2.33 13.27 -8.12
C HIS A 83 -2.18 12.22 -7.00
N PHE A 84 -2.40 12.61 -5.75
CA PHE A 84 -2.40 11.68 -4.62
C PHE A 84 -3.48 10.60 -4.78
N LYS A 85 -4.72 10.98 -5.12
CA LYS A 85 -5.80 10.04 -5.45
C LYS A 85 -5.37 9.08 -6.55
N THR A 86 -4.86 9.60 -7.67
CA THR A 86 -4.40 8.76 -8.79
C THR A 86 -3.30 7.79 -8.35
N TYR A 87 -2.36 8.23 -7.52
CA TYR A 87 -1.29 7.39 -6.99
C TYR A 87 -1.81 6.33 -6.02
N ALA A 88 -2.64 6.71 -5.06
CA ALA A 88 -3.22 5.81 -4.06
C ALA A 88 -4.16 4.78 -4.70
N GLU A 89 -4.93 5.17 -5.71
CA GLU A 89 -5.81 4.26 -6.45
C GLU A 89 -5.04 3.38 -7.45
N LYS A 90 -3.88 3.84 -7.95
CA LYS A 90 -2.95 2.95 -8.67
C LYS A 90 -2.28 1.94 -7.73
N ALA A 91 -1.94 2.33 -6.51
CA ALA A 91 -1.55 1.35 -5.49
C ALA A 91 -2.71 0.40 -5.17
N GLY A 92 -3.95 0.89 -5.25
CA GLY A 92 -5.19 0.11 -5.12
C GLY A 92 -5.66 -0.63 -6.38
N THR A 93 -4.91 -0.64 -7.50
CA THR A 93 -5.23 -1.55 -8.62
C THR A 93 -4.80 -2.99 -8.32
N LEU A 94 -3.98 -3.17 -7.30
CA LEU A 94 -3.72 -4.47 -6.69
C LEU A 94 -4.58 -4.57 -5.44
N ASN A 95 -5.60 -5.42 -5.49
CA ASN A 95 -6.28 -5.85 -4.28
C ASN A 95 -5.42 -6.92 -3.64
N THR A 96 -4.74 -6.55 -2.56
CA THR A 96 -4.08 -7.54 -1.70
C THR A 96 -5.15 -8.34 -0.98
N MET A 97 -5.30 -9.60 -1.36
CA MET A 97 -6.21 -10.52 -0.67
C MET A 97 -5.46 -11.22 0.44
N HIS A 98 -6.04 -11.19 1.64
CA HIS A 98 -5.53 -11.89 2.80
C HIS A 98 -6.27 -13.21 3.01
N PHE A 99 -5.56 -14.32 2.99
CA PHE A 99 -6.07 -15.65 3.32
C PHE A 99 -5.32 -16.20 4.54
N GLN A 100 -6.01 -16.97 5.37
CA GLN A 100 -5.40 -17.59 6.54
C GLN A 100 -5.88 -19.03 6.73
N ALA A 101 -4.97 -19.89 7.20
CA ALA A 101 -5.29 -21.23 7.65
C ALA A 101 -4.44 -21.62 8.87
N VAL A 102 -5.07 -22.32 9.82
CA VAL A 102 -4.37 -22.90 10.97
C VAL A 102 -3.98 -24.34 10.61
N ILE A 103 -2.69 -24.65 10.72
CA ILE A 103 -2.09 -25.96 10.51
C ILE A 103 -1.59 -26.49 11.85
N LYS A 104 -1.98 -27.70 12.24
CA LYS A 104 -1.61 -28.38 13.48
C LYS A 104 -0.31 -29.15 13.34
N ALA A 105 0.72 -28.48 12.81
CA ALA A 105 2.05 -29.04 12.63
C ALA A 105 3.12 -27.97 12.89
N PRO A 106 4.30 -28.35 13.41
CA PRO A 106 5.45 -27.45 13.56
C PRO A 106 6.10 -27.13 12.20
N VAL A 107 6.68 -25.93 12.07
CA VAL A 107 7.29 -25.46 10.81
C VAL A 107 8.62 -26.19 10.50
N SER A 108 8.83 -26.64 9.25
CA SER A 108 10.11 -27.22 8.79
C SER A 108 10.57 -26.61 7.43
N THR A 109 11.89 -26.52 7.21
CA THR A 109 12.65 -25.37 6.62
C THR A 109 13.12 -25.43 5.14
N GLY A 110 13.37 -24.24 4.54
CA GLY A 110 14.34 -23.95 3.44
C GLY A 110 14.25 -22.51 2.84
N GLU A 111 15.27 -21.65 3.09
CA GLU A 111 15.56 -20.24 2.65
C GLU A 111 14.42 -19.24 2.30
N ASN A 112 14.11 -18.43 3.31
CA ASN A 112 12.98 -17.51 3.61
C ASN A 112 13.41 -16.85 4.97
N ILE A 113 12.81 -15.79 5.56
CA ILE A 113 13.09 -15.53 7.00
C ILE A 113 12.60 -16.78 7.76
N PRO A 114 13.48 -17.70 8.17
CA PRO A 114 13.09 -19.09 8.25
C PRO A 114 11.98 -19.24 9.28
N ASN A 115 10.91 -19.93 8.89
CA ASN A 115 9.74 -20.17 9.71
C ASN A 115 8.96 -18.90 10.10
N ARG A 116 9.07 -17.83 9.29
CA ARG A 116 8.36 -16.57 9.55
C ARG A 116 7.85 -15.87 8.31
N PHE A 117 8.59 -15.77 7.21
CA PHE A 117 8.19 -14.90 6.09
C PHE A 117 8.80 -15.23 4.71
N VAL A 118 7.99 -15.72 3.76
CA VAL A 118 8.32 -15.76 2.32
C VAL A 118 7.77 -14.51 1.66
N SER A 119 8.54 -13.91 0.75
CA SER A 119 8.01 -12.96 -0.23
C SER A 119 8.42 -13.42 -1.62
N ILE A 120 7.45 -13.49 -2.53
CA ILE A 120 7.62 -13.85 -3.93
C ILE A 120 7.25 -12.62 -4.74
N GLU A 121 8.16 -12.16 -5.59
CA GLU A 121 7.91 -11.10 -6.57
C GLU A 121 7.69 -11.73 -7.94
N HIS A 122 6.56 -11.43 -8.57
CA HIS A 122 6.29 -11.91 -9.91
C HIS A 122 7.02 -11.06 -10.96
N ILE A 123 7.93 -11.66 -11.71
CA ILE A 123 8.75 -10.97 -12.74
C ILE A 123 8.13 -11.11 -14.14
N GLY A 124 7.27 -12.11 -14.34
CA GLY A 124 6.67 -12.45 -15.62
C GLY A 124 5.54 -13.46 -15.49
N ILE A 125 5.01 -13.89 -16.63
CA ILE A 125 3.93 -14.88 -16.72
C ILE A 125 4.46 -16.12 -17.42
N LEU A 126 4.17 -17.31 -16.88
CA LEU A 126 4.40 -18.56 -17.57
C LEU A 126 3.11 -18.98 -18.29
N GLN A 127 3.12 -18.97 -19.63
CA GLN A 127 1.95 -19.37 -20.42
C GLN A 127 2.35 -20.51 -21.37
N ASN A 128 1.68 -21.67 -21.26
CA ASN A 128 1.96 -22.86 -22.05
C ASN A 128 3.43 -23.35 -21.99
N GLY A 129 4.11 -23.10 -20.87
CA GLY A 129 5.52 -23.45 -20.68
C GLY A 129 6.52 -22.47 -21.31
N GLU A 130 6.05 -21.38 -21.91
CA GLU A 130 6.88 -20.27 -22.35
C GLU A 130 6.89 -19.16 -21.30
N GLU A 131 8.08 -18.64 -21.02
CA GLU A 131 8.27 -17.52 -20.10
C GLU A 131 8.06 -16.20 -20.85
N ILE A 132 7.07 -15.43 -20.40
CA ILE A 132 6.73 -14.14 -20.98
C ILE A 132 7.09 -13.07 -19.95
N THR A 133 8.07 -12.23 -20.26
CA THR A 133 8.62 -11.20 -19.36
C THR A 133 8.36 -9.77 -19.83
N SER A 134 7.56 -9.59 -20.90
CA SER A 134 7.19 -8.27 -21.41
C SER A 134 5.80 -8.27 -22.06
N GLY A 135 5.22 -7.09 -22.22
CA GLY A 135 3.88 -6.89 -22.79
C GLY A 135 2.82 -6.54 -21.75
N ALA A 136 1.67 -6.05 -22.21
CA ALA A 136 0.64 -5.44 -21.34
C ALA A 136 0.13 -6.36 -20.21
N ALA A 137 0.06 -7.67 -20.45
CA ALA A 137 -0.34 -8.64 -19.42
C ALA A 137 0.74 -8.81 -18.34
N VAL A 138 2.02 -8.77 -18.72
CA VAL A 138 3.15 -8.82 -17.79
C VAL A 138 3.27 -7.49 -17.05
N GLU A 139 3.14 -6.34 -17.71
CA GLU A 139 3.23 -5.03 -17.06
C GLU A 139 2.14 -4.81 -15.98
N ALA A 140 0.98 -5.46 -16.12
CA ALA A 140 -0.09 -5.43 -15.12
C ALA A 140 0.17 -6.33 -13.90
N TRP A 141 1.13 -7.25 -13.99
CA TRP A 141 1.41 -8.29 -12.99
C TRP A 141 2.84 -8.23 -12.45
N ALA A 142 3.78 -7.67 -13.21
CA ALA A 142 5.18 -7.58 -12.86
C ALA A 142 5.38 -6.65 -11.66
N GLY A 143 6.10 -7.14 -10.66
CA GLY A 143 6.26 -6.47 -9.38
C GLY A 143 5.12 -6.71 -8.40
N SER A 144 4.10 -7.51 -8.75
CA SER A 144 3.11 -7.97 -7.76
C SER A 144 3.78 -8.89 -6.75
N LEU A 145 3.34 -8.77 -5.50
CA LEU A 145 3.87 -9.56 -4.39
C LEU A 145 2.90 -10.64 -3.95
N GLU A 146 3.48 -11.77 -3.62
CA GLU A 146 2.84 -12.87 -2.92
C GLU A 146 3.65 -13.16 -1.65
N ASN A 147 3.08 -12.86 -0.49
CA ASN A 147 3.74 -12.94 0.80
C ASN A 147 3.10 -14.01 1.66
N TYR A 148 3.94 -14.84 2.28
CA TYR A 148 3.53 -15.86 3.23
C TYR A 148 4.10 -15.56 4.59
N THR A 149 3.25 -15.44 5.60
CA THR A 149 3.67 -15.29 7.00
C THR A 149 3.30 -16.53 7.79
N PHE A 150 4.25 -17.02 8.60
CA PHE A 150 4.06 -18.18 9.47
C PHE A 150 4.20 -17.73 10.92
N THR A 151 3.18 -18.00 11.73
CA THR A 151 3.16 -17.65 13.16
C THR A 151 2.83 -18.88 13.97
N GLU A 152 3.64 -19.20 14.98
CA GLU A 152 3.33 -20.28 15.92
C GLU A 152 2.47 -19.74 17.06
N GLU A 153 1.30 -20.35 17.26
CA GLU A 153 0.35 -20.05 18.33
C GLU A 153 -0.18 -21.37 18.93
N ASP A 154 0.01 -21.56 20.24
CA ASP A 154 -0.47 -22.74 20.99
C ASP A 154 -0.08 -24.11 20.37
N GLY A 155 1.14 -24.22 19.83
CA GLY A 155 1.63 -25.44 19.17
C GLY A 155 0.99 -25.72 17.81
N GLN A 156 0.30 -24.74 17.24
CA GLN A 156 -0.22 -24.74 15.88
C GLN A 156 0.49 -23.63 15.08
N THR A 157 0.55 -23.79 13.77
CA THR A 157 1.07 -22.78 12.85
C THR A 157 -0.09 -22.09 12.16
N LEU A 158 -0.23 -20.78 12.35
CA LEU A 158 -1.04 -19.93 11.48
C LEU A 158 -0.22 -19.60 10.22
N VAL A 159 -0.78 -19.91 9.06
CA VAL A 159 -0.25 -19.49 7.76
C VAL A 159 -1.14 -18.40 7.21
N SER A 160 -0.57 -17.22 7.00
CA SER A 160 -1.21 -16.08 6.33
C SER A 160 -0.61 -15.89 4.94
N VAL A 161 -1.45 -15.61 3.95
CA VAL A 161 -1.07 -15.38 2.57
C VAL A 161 -1.65 -14.04 2.12
N ASP A 162 -0.78 -13.12 1.72
CA ASP A 162 -1.12 -11.83 1.15
C ASP A 162 -0.72 -11.83 -0.32
N VAL A 163 -1.71 -11.79 -1.23
CA VAL A 163 -1.48 -11.82 -2.68
C VAL A 163 -2.05 -10.59 -3.33
N ASP A 164 -1.19 -9.86 -4.01
CA ASP A 164 -1.58 -8.79 -4.92
C ASP A 164 -2.30 -9.38 -6.13
N SER A 165 -3.46 -8.81 -6.48
CA SER A 165 -4.26 -9.28 -7.60
C SER A 165 -4.91 -8.15 -8.37
N THR A 166 -5.07 -8.34 -9.68
CA THR A 166 -5.93 -7.45 -10.47
C THR A 166 -7.41 -7.77 -10.20
N PRO A 167 -8.33 -6.81 -10.38
CA PRO A 167 -9.76 -7.02 -10.15
C PRO A 167 -10.35 -8.21 -10.92
N GLU A 168 -9.84 -8.49 -12.11
CA GLU A 168 -10.29 -9.59 -12.98
C GLU A 168 -9.95 -10.97 -12.39
N HIS A 169 -8.86 -11.07 -11.64
CA HIS A 169 -8.37 -12.33 -11.07
C HIS A 169 -8.82 -12.54 -9.61
N HIS A 170 -9.41 -11.52 -9.00
CA HIS A 170 -9.84 -11.55 -7.59
C HIS A 170 -10.76 -12.75 -7.28
N ALA A 171 -11.77 -12.99 -8.12
CA ALA A 171 -12.70 -14.11 -7.91
C ALA A 171 -12.01 -15.48 -7.98
N TYR A 172 -11.05 -15.63 -8.90
CA TYR A 172 -10.28 -16.86 -9.04
C TYR A 172 -9.44 -17.15 -7.80
N PHE A 173 -8.69 -16.16 -7.31
CA PHE A 173 -7.86 -16.34 -6.12
C PHE A 173 -8.69 -16.54 -4.85
N PHE A 174 -9.81 -15.84 -4.71
CA PHE A 174 -10.73 -16.02 -3.60
C PHE A 174 -11.30 -17.44 -3.52
N GLU A 175 -11.50 -18.09 -4.66
CA GLU A 175 -11.97 -19.47 -4.71
C GLU A 175 -10.84 -20.50 -4.54
N THR A 176 -9.66 -20.22 -5.09
CA THR A 176 -8.56 -21.20 -5.18
C THR A 176 -7.68 -21.23 -3.95
N TRP A 177 -7.36 -20.08 -3.33
CA TRP A 177 -6.48 -20.05 -2.17
C TRP A 177 -7.00 -20.82 -0.95
N PRO A 178 -8.30 -20.73 -0.58
CA PRO A 178 -8.85 -21.57 0.48
C PRO A 178 -8.69 -23.07 0.21
N LYS A 179 -8.84 -23.52 -1.04
CA LYS A 179 -8.66 -24.92 -1.43
C LYS A 179 -7.20 -25.35 -1.34
N ALA A 180 -6.28 -24.49 -1.79
CA ALA A 180 -4.85 -24.73 -1.70
C ALA A 180 -4.36 -24.77 -0.26
N LEU A 181 -4.80 -23.85 0.61
CA LEU A 181 -4.50 -23.86 2.04
C LEU A 181 -5.09 -25.08 2.75
N ALA A 182 -6.30 -25.51 2.39
CA ALA A 182 -6.86 -26.75 2.90
C ALA A 182 -6.01 -27.96 2.49
N LYS A 183 -5.50 -27.98 1.25
CA LYS A 183 -4.63 -29.06 0.78
C LYS A 183 -3.27 -29.05 1.48
N LEU A 184 -2.69 -27.87 1.70
CA LEU A 184 -1.45 -27.69 2.45
C LEU A 184 -1.61 -28.20 3.89
N LYS A 185 -2.73 -27.86 4.53
CA LYS A 185 -3.07 -28.37 5.86
C LYS A 185 -3.12 -29.89 5.89
N GLU A 186 -3.78 -30.54 4.92
CA GLU A 186 -3.81 -32.00 4.82
C GLU A 186 -2.41 -32.60 4.69
N ILE A 187 -1.51 -31.99 3.90
CA ILE A 187 -0.15 -32.48 3.71
C ILE A 187 0.67 -32.35 4.99
N CYS A 188 0.53 -31.24 5.72
CA CYS A 188 1.28 -31.00 6.94
C CYS A 188 0.78 -31.80 8.15
N GLU A 189 -0.50 -32.19 8.17
CA GLU A 189 -1.14 -32.92 9.28
C GLU A 189 -1.25 -34.44 9.04
N ALA A 190 -0.80 -34.94 7.89
CA ALA A 190 -0.75 -36.36 7.55
C ALA A 190 0.46 -37.07 8.18
#